data_AF-A0A7X7Q915-F1
#
_entry.id   AF-A0A7X7Q915-F1
#
_cell.length_a   1.000
_cell.length_b   1.000
_cell.length_c   1.000
_cell.angle_alpha   90.00
_cell.angle_beta   90.00
_cell.angle_gamma   90.00
#
_symmetry.space_group_name_H-M   'P 1'
#
loop_
_entity.id
_entity.type
_entity.pdbx_description
1 polymer ?
#
loop_
_entity_poly.entity_id
_entity_poly.type
_entity_poly.pdbx_seq_one_letter_code
_entity_poly.pdbx_strand_id
1 'polypeptide(L)' 'PLGRRAHRAKTAGYWHAEPVTPGTIRWRSPLGYRYEVSATGTRRLE' A
#
# COMPACT_ATOMS: atom_id res chain seq x y z
N PRO A 1 -6.23 -3.50 14.29
CA PRO A 1 -7.23 -3.80 13.22
C PRO A 1 -7.38 -2.61 12.25
N LEU A 2 -7.20 -2.83 10.94
CA LEU A 2 -7.38 -1.78 9.93
C LEU A 2 -8.83 -1.27 9.98
N GLY A 3 -9.03 0.04 9.97
CA GLY A 3 -10.38 0.61 9.93
C GLY A 3 -11.17 0.11 8.71
N ARG A 4 -12.50 0.05 8.83
CA ARG A 4 -13.43 -0.49 7.82
C ARG A 4 -13.20 0.11 6.41
N ARG A 5 -12.81 1.38 6.31
CA ARG A 5 -12.47 2.06 5.04
C ARG A 5 -11.23 1.45 4.38
N ALA A 6 -10.16 1.23 5.14
CA ALA A 6 -8.93 0.63 4.63
C ALA A 6 -9.16 -0.84 4.23
N HIS A 7 -9.97 -1.56 5.00
CA HIS A 7 -10.37 -2.93 4.66
C HIS A 7 -11.15 -2.96 3.33
N ARG A 8 -12.21 -2.16 3.18
CA ARG A 8 -12.99 -2.09 1.93
C ARG A 8 -12.16 -1.70 0.72
N ALA A 9 -11.25 -0.74 0.89
CA ALA A 9 -10.34 -0.35 -0.18
C ALA A 9 -9.52 -1.55 -0.69
N LYS A 10 -8.99 -2.39 0.23
CA LYS A 10 -8.21 -3.58 -0.12
C LYS A 10 -9.06 -4.62 -0.86
N THR A 11 -10.26 -4.89 -0.35
CA THR A 11 -11.16 -5.90 -0.92
C THR A 11 -11.74 -5.48 -2.26
N ALA A 12 -12.01 -4.19 -2.47
CA ALA A 12 -12.57 -3.68 -3.71
C ALA A 12 -11.53 -3.46 -4.84
N GLY A 13 -10.28 -3.87 -4.63
CA GLY A 13 -9.23 -3.79 -5.66
C GLY A 13 -8.74 -2.37 -5.98
N TYR A 14 -9.12 -1.36 -5.19
CA TYR A 14 -8.74 0.04 -5.45
C TYR A 14 -7.30 0.38 -5.04
N TRP A 15 -6.54 -0.57 -4.49
CA TRP A 15 -5.13 -0.35 -4.21
C TRP A 15 -4.31 -0.59 -5.48
N HIS A 16 -3.42 0.35 -5.77
CA HIS A 16 -2.43 0.16 -6.83
C HIS A 16 -1.12 -0.31 -6.22
N ALA A 17 -0.52 -1.35 -6.80
CA ALA A 17 0.79 -1.85 -6.41
C ALA A 17 1.73 -1.72 -7.60
N GLU A 18 2.89 -1.10 -7.38
CA GLU A 18 3.91 -0.89 -8.38
C GLU A 18 5.26 -1.42 -7.85
N PRO A 19 5.89 -2.39 -8.54
CA PRO A 19 7.25 -2.78 -8.23
C PRO A 19 8.21 -1.61 -8.53
N VAL A 20 9.11 -1.29 -7.60
CA VAL A 20 10.06 -0.17 -7.78
C VAL A 20 11.47 -0.71 -8.02
N THR A 21 11.89 -1.64 -7.16
CA THR A 21 13.16 -2.34 -7.23
C THR A 21 12.93 -3.78 -6.80
N PRO A 22 13.86 -4.71 -7.08
CA PRO A 22 13.73 -6.09 -6.63
C PRO A 22 13.47 -6.16 -5.11
N GLY A 23 12.37 -6.83 -4.73
CA GLY A 23 11.96 -6.97 -3.32
C GLY A 23 11.27 -5.75 -2.71
N THR A 24 10.99 -4.69 -3.48
CA THR A 24 10.28 -3.49 -3.01
C THR A 24 9.04 -3.21 -3.85
N ILE A 25 7.90 -3.06 -3.18
CA ILE A 25 6.61 -2.73 -3.78
C ILE A 25 6.09 -1.43 -3.19
N ARG A 26 5.74 -0.48 -4.04
CA ARG A 26 5.00 0.70 -3.64
C ARG A 26 3.51 0.48 -3.78
N TRP A 27 2.79 0.75 -2.70
CA TRP A 27 1.35 0.68 -2.63
C TRP A 27 0.76 2.09 -2.59
N ARG A 28 -0.28 2.32 -3.37
CA ARG A 28 -1.08 3.54 -3.33
C ARG A 28 -2.50 3.20 -2.91
N SER A 29 -2.94 3.81 -1.82
CA SER A 29 -4.32 3.71 -1.36
C SER A 29 -5.24 4.61 -2.19
N PRO A 30 -6.57 4.36 -2.18
CA PRO A 30 -7.55 5.22 -2.86
C PRO A 30 -7.61 6.64 -2.30
N LEU A 31 -7.05 6.85 -1.10
CA LEU A 31 -7.05 8.14 -0.42
C LEU A 31 -5.76 8.94 -0.69
N GLY A 32 -4.93 8.47 -1.63
CA GLY A 32 -3.68 9.12 -1.99
C GLY A 32 -2.48 8.72 -1.13
N TYR A 33 -2.68 8.02 0.00
CA TYR A 33 -1.57 7.54 0.82
C TYR A 33 -0.69 6.55 0.07
N ARG A 34 0.62 6.71 0.22
CA ARG A 34 1.63 5.86 -0.40
C ARG A 34 2.38 5.08 0.67
N TYR A 35 2.73 3.84 0.36
CA TYR A 35 3.49 2.96 1.23
C TYR A 35 4.56 2.26 0.41
N GLU A 36 5.68 1.99 1.04
CA GLU A 36 6.76 1.19 0.49
C GLU A 36 6.88 -0.05 1.37
N VAL A 37 6.72 -1.21 0.76
CA VAL A 37 6.86 -2.51 1.41
C VAL A 37 8.11 -3.14 0.85
N SER A 38 9.06 -3.43 1.73
CA SER A 38 10.29 -4.13 1.40
C SER A 38 10.55 -5.25 2.41
N ALA A 39 11.61 -6.02 2.19
CA ALA A 39 12.02 -7.07 3.14
C ALA A 39 12.32 -6.53 4.55
N THR A 40 12.69 -5.25 4.70
CA THR A 40 13.00 -4.65 6.01
C THR A 40 11.78 -4.08 6.72
N GLY A 41 10.62 -4.03 6.05
CA GLY A 41 9.37 -3.59 6.66
C GLY A 41 8.51 -2.73 5.74
N THR A 42 7.50 -2.09 6.34
CA THR A 42 6.57 -1.20 5.65
C THR A 42 6.74 0.23 6.16
N ARG A 43 6.99 1.16 5.24
CA ARG A 43 7.09 2.60 5.53
C ARG A 43 6.01 3.36 4.77
N ARG A 44 5.42 4.38 5.40
CA ARG A 44 4.55 5.33 4.70
C ARG A 44 5.41 6.37 3.99
N LEU A 45 5.10 6.64 2.73
CA LEU A 45 5.71 7.71 1.94
C LEU A 45 4.83 8.96 2.06
N GLU A 46 5.45 10.10 2.27
CA GLU A 46 4.78 11.41 2.35
C GLU A 46 4.44 11.96 0.95
#